data_AF-A0AA47N5H3-F1
#
_entry.id   AF-A0AA47N5H3-F1
#
_cell.length_a   1.000
_cell.length_b   1.000
_cell.length_c   1.000
_cell.angle_alpha   90.00
_cell.angle_beta   90.00
_cell.angle_gamma   90.00
#
_symmetry.space_group_name_H-M   'P 1'
#
loop_
_entity.id
_entity.type
_entity.pdbx_description
1 polymer ?
#
loop_
_entity_poly.entity_id
_entity_poly.type
_entity_poly.pdbx_seq_one_letter_code
_entity_poly.pdbx_strand_id
1 'polypeptide(L)'
;MPNNRKIIEQRALHLKKRLQRDFSFHAEYTAFVNNLVAKGYAERVPEEDLELSDGRVWYILHQGVYHPTKKKIRVVFDCGASFQGTSLNAQLL
;
A
#
# COMPACT_ATOMS: atom_id res chain seq x y z
N MET A 1 -14.97 -1.85 9.30
CA MET A 1 -13.68 -2.57 9.47
C MET A 1 -12.93 -1.97 10.66
N PRO A 2 -12.21 -2.73 11.51
CA PRO A 2 -11.45 -2.16 12.64
C PRO A 2 -10.36 -1.15 12.20
N ASN A 3 -9.78 -0.32 13.07
CA ASN A 3 -8.71 0.60 12.61
C ASN A 3 -7.34 -0.11 12.60
N ASN A 4 -6.80 -0.43 11.42
CA ASN A 4 -5.51 -1.11 11.26
C ASN A 4 -4.29 -0.17 11.06
N ARG A 5 -4.46 1.15 11.24
CA ARG A 5 -3.42 2.16 10.93
C ARG A 5 -2.08 1.87 11.58
N LYS A 6 -2.05 1.58 12.88
CA LYS A 6 -0.80 1.37 13.64
C LYS A 6 0.09 0.27 13.05
N ILE A 7 -0.50 -0.86 12.64
CA ILE A 7 0.27 -1.98 12.09
C ILE A 7 0.77 -1.65 10.67
N ILE A 8 -0.03 -0.91 9.88
CA ILE A 8 0.36 -0.50 8.53
C ILE A 8 1.44 0.57 8.56
N GLU A 9 1.38 1.55 9.48
CA GLU A 9 2.42 2.56 9.66
C GLU A 9 3.79 1.93 9.96
N GLN A 10 3.85 0.94 10.85
CA GLN A 10 5.08 0.22 11.12
C GLN A 10 5.66 -0.44 9.86
N ARG A 11 4.81 -1.06 9.02
CA ARG A 11 5.24 -1.67 7.76
C ARG A 11 5.66 -0.61 6.73
N ALA A 12 4.97 0.52 6.67
CA ALA A 12 5.32 1.65 5.81
C ALA A 12 6.69 2.23 6.18
N LEU A 13 7.04 2.29 7.47
CA LEU A 13 8.38 2.70 7.91
C LEU A 13 9.48 1.77 7.39
N HIS A 14 9.25 0.46 7.36
CA HIS A 14 10.21 -0.49 6.77
C HIS A 14 10.39 -0.27 5.27
N LEU A 15 9.29 -0.06 4.55
CA LEU A 15 9.34 0.28 3.12
C LEU A 15 10.10 1.60 2.89
N LYS A 16 9.81 2.64 3.69
CA LYS A 16 10.51 3.93 3.64
C LYS A 16 12.02 3.76 3.81
N LYS A 17 12.46 3.00 4.81
CA LYS A 17 13.90 2.72 5.02
C LYS A 17 14.54 2.04 3.82
N ARG A 18 13.83 1.10 3.17
CA ARG A 18 14.32 0.45 1.95
C ARG A 18 14.44 1.42 0.79
N LEU A 19 13.42 2.25 0.56
CA LEU A 19 13.44 3.30 -0.48
C LEU A 19 14.59 4.30 -0.28
N GLN A 20 14.91 4.63 0.97
CA GLN A 20 16.03 5.53 1.29
C GLN A 20 17.41 4.90 1.04
N ARG A 21 17.54 3.58 1.22
CA ARG A 21 18.82 2.88 1.08
C ARG A 21 19.11 2.42 -0.35
N ASP A 22 18.06 2.13 -1.13
CA ASP A 22 18.17 1.58 -2.48
C ASP A 22 17.53 2.53 -3.50
N PHE A 23 18.38 3.35 -4.14
CA PHE A 23 17.96 4.37 -5.10
C PHE A 23 17.32 3.78 -6.36
N SER A 24 17.79 2.62 -6.84
CA SER A 24 17.22 1.97 -8.03
C SER A 24 15.82 1.46 -7.72
N PHE A 25 15.66 0.76 -6.59
CA PHE A 25 14.35 0.31 -6.13
C PHE A 25 13.40 1.47 -5.91
N HIS A 26 13.87 2.59 -5.35
CA HIS A 26 13.05 3.79 -5.17
C HIS A 26 12.59 4.39 -6.49
N ALA A 27 13.48 4.57 -7.46
CA ALA A 27 13.12 5.12 -8.78
C ALA A 27 12.06 4.24 -9.47
N GLU A 28 12.27 2.93 -9.49
CA GLU A 28 11.33 1.98 -10.09
C GLU A 28 9.98 1.93 -9.35
N TYR A 29 10.01 1.96 -8.02
CA TYR A 29 8.80 1.95 -7.19
C TYR A 29 7.96 3.21 -7.43
N THR A 30 8.60 4.38 -7.42
CA THR A 30 7.94 5.67 -7.68
C THR A 30 7.36 5.70 -9.09
N ALA A 31 8.08 5.20 -10.10
CA ALA A 31 7.57 5.10 -11.46
C ALA A 31 6.31 4.21 -11.55
N PHE A 32 6.28 3.09 -10.81
CA PHE A 32 5.10 2.22 -10.75
C PHE A 32 3.89 2.95 -10.13
N VAL A 33 4.07 3.57 -8.96
CA VAL A 33 2.97 4.26 -8.25
C VAL A 33 2.46 5.45 -9.08
N ASN A 34 3.35 6.24 -9.68
CA ASN A 34 2.96 7.33 -10.57
C ASN A 34 2.19 6.82 -11.80
N ASN A 35 2.53 5.67 -12.36
CA ASN A 35 1.77 5.06 -13.45
C ASN A 35 0.35 4.65 -13.03
N LEU A 36 0.20 4.13 -11.80
CA LEU A 36 -1.10 3.78 -11.23
C LEU A 36 -2.00 5.03 -11.13
N VAL A 37 -1.44 6.14 -10.65
CA VAL A 37 -2.15 7.42 -10.52
C VAL A 37 -2.45 8.03 -11.89
N ALA A 38 -1.48 8.06 -12.80
CA ALA A 38 -1.68 8.61 -14.15
C ALA A 38 -2.75 7.88 -14.96
N LYS A 39 -2.99 6.59 -14.68
CA LYS A 39 -4.06 5.79 -15.30
C LYS A 39 -5.41 5.90 -14.60
N GLY A 40 -5.49 6.63 -13.49
CA GLY A 40 -6.72 6.75 -12.69
C GLY A 40 -7.08 5.50 -11.89
N TYR A 41 -6.14 4.57 -11.70
CA TYR A 41 -6.36 3.38 -10.85
C TYR A 41 -6.15 3.66 -9.37
N ALA A 42 -5.50 4.78 -9.05
CA ALA A 42 -5.37 5.30 -7.70
C ALA A 42 -5.39 6.82 -7.76
N GLU A 43 -5.82 7.44 -6.68
CA GLU A 43 -5.79 8.88 -6.51
C GLU A 43 -5.28 9.24 -5.12
N ARG A 44 -4.85 10.49 -4.96
CA ARG A 44 -4.52 11.00 -3.64
C ARG A 44 -5.82 11.17 -2.86
N VAL A 45 -5.89 10.56 -1.68
CA VAL A 45 -7.02 10.73 -0.77
C VAL A 45 -7.17 12.21 -0.41
N PRO A 46 -8.36 12.82 -0.57
CA PRO A 46 -8.64 14.18 -0.12
C PRO A 46 -8.34 14.36 1.37
N GLU A 47 -7.83 15.53 1.77
CA GLU A 47 -7.45 15.77 3.17
C GLU A 47 -8.63 15.67 4.14
N GLU A 48 -9.82 16.06 3.68
CA GLU A 48 -11.10 15.94 4.39
C GLU A 48 -11.50 14.48 4.68
N ASP A 49 -11.04 13.53 3.87
CA ASP A 49 -11.36 12.10 4.01
C ASP A 49 -10.30 11.30 4.79
N LEU A 50 -9.19 11.94 5.19
CA LEU A 50 -8.10 11.26 5.90
C LEU A 50 -8.48 10.89 7.36
N GLU A 51 -9.34 11.67 7.99
CA GLU A 51 -9.75 11.50 9.39
C GLU A 51 -11.25 11.24 9.54
N LEU A 52 -11.79 10.36 8.69
CA LEU A 52 -13.14 9.85 8.87
C LEU A 52 -13.20 8.93 10.10
N SER A 53 -13.93 9.38 11.12
CA SER A 53 -14.12 8.66 12.39
C SER A 53 -15.27 7.63 12.34
N ASP A 54 -15.93 7.49 11.20
CA ASP A 54 -17.10 6.63 11.00
C ASP A 54 -16.78 5.14 10.73
N GLY A 55 -15.50 4.76 10.77
CA GLY A 55 -15.05 3.37 10.59
C GLY A 55 -15.01 2.89 9.13
N ARG A 56 -15.11 3.82 8.15
CA ARG A 56 -14.95 3.52 6.71
C ARG A 56 -13.51 3.55 6.21
N VAL A 57 -12.55 3.89 7.07
CA VAL A 57 -11.13 3.93 6.70
C VAL A 57 -10.43 2.61 7.01
N TRP A 58 -9.80 2.02 6.00
CA TRP A 58 -8.93 0.86 6.15
C TRP A 58 -7.68 1.03 5.28
N TYR A 59 -6.52 0.74 5.87
CA TYR A 59 -5.24 0.94 5.19
C TYR A 59 -4.76 -0.37 4.57
N ILE A 60 -4.37 -0.35 3.30
CA ILE A 60 -3.85 -1.52 2.60
C ILE A 60 -2.33 -1.47 2.63
N LEU A 61 -1.69 -2.57 3.07
CA LEU A 61 -0.26 -2.70 2.94
C LEU A 61 0.12 -2.81 1.47
N HIS A 62 1.14 -2.06 1.04
CA HIS A 62 1.77 -2.28 -0.25
C HIS A 62 3.27 -2.52 -0.12
N GLN A 63 3.83 -3.36 -0.99
CA GLN A 63 5.25 -3.66 -1.00
C GLN A 63 5.77 -3.94 -2.42
N GLY A 64 7.01 -3.53 -2.69
CA GLY A 64 7.65 -3.73 -3.99
C GLY A 64 8.46 -5.04 -4.04
N VAL A 65 8.13 -5.91 -4.98
CA VAL A 65 8.87 -7.15 -5.29
C VAL A 65 9.34 -7.14 -6.74
N TYR A 66 10.46 -7.80 -6.98
CA TYR A 66 10.92 -8.08 -8.33
C TYR A 66 10.33 -9.38 -8.82
N HIS A 67 9.75 -9.36 -10.02
CA HIS A 67 9.34 -10.58 -10.68
C HIS A 67 10.57 -11.46 -10.97
N PRO A 68 10.59 -12.74 -10.57
CA PRO A 68 11.80 -13.58 -10.58
C PRO A 68 12.45 -13.70 -11.97
N THR A 69 11.64 -13.84 -13.02
CA THR A 69 12.10 -13.96 -14.42
C THR A 69 12.29 -12.60 -15.10
N LYS A 70 11.28 -11.72 -15.05
CA LYS A 70 11.29 -10.44 -15.79
C LYS A 70 12.22 -9.38 -15.18
N LYS A 71 12.65 -9.58 -13.92
CA LYS A 71 13.46 -8.62 -13.14
C LYS A 71 12.87 -7.20 -13.09
N LYS A 72 11.55 -7.07 -13.25
CA LYS A 72 10.82 -5.80 -13.14
C LYS A 72 10.11 -5.72 -11.80
N ILE A 73 10.07 -4.52 -11.21
CA ILE A 73 9.31 -4.27 -10.00
C ILE A 73 7.80 -4.46 -10.23
N ARG A 74 7.12 -4.94 -9.19
CA ARG A 74 5.66 -4.90 -9.04
C ARG A 74 5.35 -4.43 -7.63
N VAL A 75 4.43 -3.48 -7.49
CA VAL A 75 3.85 -3.14 -6.19
C VAL A 75 2.65 -4.05 -5.96
N VAL A 76 2.72 -4.84 -4.89
CA VAL A 76 1.66 -5.75 -4.48
C VAL A 76 0.92 -5.13 -3.32
N PHE A 77 -0.41 -5.08 -3.43
CA PHE A 77 -1.33 -4.65 -2.39
C PHE A 77 -1.86 -5.88 -1.65
N ASP A 78 -1.56 -5.98 -0.37
CA ASP A 78 -1.96 -7.12 0.46
C ASP A 78 -3.33 -6.86 1.10
N CYS A 79 -4.38 -7.20 0.35
CA CYS A 79 -5.77 -7.14 0.80
C CYS A 79 -6.19 -8.37 1.63
N GLY A 80 -5.34 -9.39 1.72
CA GLY A 80 -5.57 -10.61 2.48
C GLY A 80 -5.11 -10.51 3.94
N ALA A 81 -4.25 -9.54 4.26
CA ALA A 81 -3.76 -9.30 5.62
C ALA A 81 -4.94 -9.14 6.60
N SER A 82 -5.01 -10.05 7.58
CA SER A 82 -6.03 -9.99 8.62
C SER A 82 -5.60 -9.05 9.75
N PHE A 83 -6.57 -8.33 10.30
CA PHE A 83 -6.43 -7.53 11.50
C PHE A 83 -7.73 -7.62 12.30
N GLN A 84 -7.59 -8.00 13.58
CA GLN A 84 -8.73 -8.27 14.49
C GLN A 84 -9.78 -9.22 13.90
N GLY A 85 -9.33 -10.31 13.26
CA GLY A 85 -10.22 -11.37 12.76
C GLY A 85 -10.88 -11.10 11.41
N THR A 86 -10.56 -9.99 10.72
CA THR A 86 -11.09 -9.70 9.37
C THR A 86 -10.01 -9.15 8.44
N SER A 87 -10.24 -9.19 7.13
CA SER A 87 -9.38 -8.61 6.08
C SER A 87 -10.24 -7.98 4.99
N LEU A 88 -9.65 -7.15 4.12
CA LEU A 88 -10.41 -6.52 3.05
C LEU A 88 -11.02 -7.57 2.11
N ASN A 89 -10.25 -8.59 1.75
CA ASN A 89 -10.75 -9.70 0.94
C ASN A 89 -11.93 -10.43 1.61
N ALA A 90 -11.90 -10.63 2.93
CA ALA A 90 -12.98 -11.29 3.67
C ALA A 90 -14.27 -10.45 3.79
N GLN A 91 -14.26 -9.19 3.36
CA GLN A 91 -15.45 -8.33 3.33
C GLN A 91 -15.98 -8.10 1.90
N LEU A 92 -15.22 -8.52 0.88
CA LEU A 92 -15.55 -8.32 -0.54
C LEU A 92 -15.86 -9.63 -1.28
N LEU A 93 -15.58 -10.77 -0.65
CA LEU A 93 -15.80 -12.13 -1.14
C LEU A 93 -16.80 -12.83 -0.21
#